data_AF-A0A925DDD3-F1
#
_entry.id   AF-A0A925DDD3-F1
#
_cell.length_a   1.000
_cell.length_b   1.000
_cell.length_c   1.000
_cell.angle_alpha   90.00
_cell.angle_beta   90.00
_cell.angle_gamma   90.00
#
_symmetry.space_group_name_H-M   'P 1'
#
loop_
_entity.id
_entity.type
_entity.pdbx_description
1 polymer ?
#
loop_
_entity_poly.entity_id
_entity_poly.type
_entity_poly.pdbx_seq_one_letter_code
_entity_poly.pdbx_strand_id
1 'polypeptide(L)' 'MSLMKSNYANTAQMKDLMTVPPMTAAQHAEVMRKRIAQRRMVEEARDLKYASGEPFDKR' A
#
# COMPACT_ATOMS: atom_id res chain seq x y z
N MET A 1 19.99 -3.50 1.43
CA MET A 1 19.47 -3.34 0.06
C MET A 1 17.98 -3.04 0.15
N SER A 2 17.57 -1.80 -0.14
CA SER A 2 16.16 -1.40 -0.12
C SER A 2 15.45 -2.04 -1.30
N LEU A 3 14.44 -2.90 -1.05
CA LEU A 3 13.53 -3.41 -2.07
C LEU A 3 12.66 -2.22 -2.52
N MET A 4 13.18 -1.41 -3.44
CA MET A 4 12.35 -0.44 -4.17
C MET A 4 11.26 -1.25 -4.86
N LYS A 5 10.03 -1.18 -4.34
CA LYS A 5 8.84 -1.75 -4.99
C LYS A 5 8.76 -1.12 -6.38
N SER A 6 9.23 -1.84 -7.38
CA SER A 6 9.28 -1.33 -8.74
C SER A 6 7.84 -1.17 -9.23
N ASN A 7 7.40 0.07 -9.38
CA ASN A 7 6.03 0.39 -9.85
C ASN A 7 5.78 -0.16 -11.26
N TYR A 8 6.84 -0.47 -12.01
CA TYR A 8 6.81 -1.08 -13.34
C TYR A 8 6.61 -2.60 -13.34
N ALA A 9 6.63 -3.26 -12.18
CA ALA A 9 6.34 -4.70 -12.10
C ALA A 9 4.85 -5.01 -12.25
N ASN A 10 3.97 -4.03 -12.05
CA ASN A 10 2.53 -4.17 -12.21
C ASN A 10 2.11 -3.77 -13.63
N THR A 11 2.39 -4.64 -14.59
CA THR A 11 1.93 -4.47 -15.97
C THR A 11 0.82 -5.49 -16.25
N ALA A 12 -0.33 -5.00 -16.71
CA ALA A 12 -1.40 -5.83 -17.24
C ALA A 12 -1.49 -5.57 -18.75
N GLN A 13 -1.74 -6.62 -19.55
CA GLN A 13 -1.96 -6.42 -20.98
C GLN A 13 -3.31 -5.75 -21.20
N MET A 14 -3.42 -4.87 -22.21
CA MET A 14 -4.66 -4.14 -22.50
C MET A 14 -5.86 -5.07 -22.68
N LYS A 15 -5.65 -6.20 -23.37
CA LYS A 15 -6.70 -7.23 -23.56
C LYS A 15 -7.25 -7.76 -22.24
N ASP A 16 -6.41 -7.87 -21.21
CA ASP A 16 -6.82 -8.40 -19.91
C ASP A 16 -7.65 -7.33 -19.21
N LEU A 17 -7.18 -6.07 -19.18
CA LEU A 17 -7.92 -4.92 -18.63
C LEU A 17 -9.32 -4.76 -19.21
N MET A 18 -9.48 -5.01 -20.51
CA MET A 18 -10.77 -4.85 -21.21
C MET A 18 -11.73 -6.03 -20.99
N THR A 19 -11.24 -7.17 -20.50
CA THR A 19 -12.04 -8.39 -20.31
C THR A 19 -12.25 -8.75 -18.85
N VAL A 20 -11.60 -8.06 -17.91
CA VAL A 20 -11.82 -8.30 -16.47
C VAL A 20 -13.26 -7.88 -16.10
N PRO A 21 -14.04 -8.74 -15.43
CA PRO A 21 -15.33 -8.35 -14.89
C PRO A 21 -15.17 -7.26 -13.81
N PRO A 22 -16.20 -6.43 -13.58
CA PRO A 22 -16.17 -5.45 -12.51
C PRO A 22 -15.97 -6.16 -11.16
N MET A 23 -15.15 -5.56 -10.31
CA MET A 23 -14.87 -6.07 -8.97
C MET A 23 -16.17 -6.20 -8.17
N THR A 24 -16.35 -7.35 -7.52
CA THR A 24 -17.51 -7.57 -6.64
C THR A 24 -17.39 -6.77 -5.34
N ALA A 25 -18.51 -6.50 -4.67
CA ALA A 25 -18.52 -5.79 -3.39
C ALA A 25 -17.65 -6.50 -2.32
N ALA A 26 -17.64 -7.84 -2.30
CA ALA A 26 -16.82 -8.62 -1.39
C ALA A 26 -15.31 -8.45 -1.65
N GLN A 27 -14.90 -8.49 -2.92
CA GLN A 27 -13.51 -8.23 -3.32
C GLN A 27 -13.09 -6.81 -2.99
N HIS A 28 -13.96 -5.82 -3.23
CA HIS A 28 -13.69 -4.43 -2.87
C HIS A 28 -13.49 -4.25 -1.37
N ALA A 29 -14.36 -4.85 -0.55
CA ALA A 29 -14.24 -4.83 0.91
C ALA A 29 -12.91 -5.43 1.38
N GLU A 30 -12.46 -6.52 0.77
CA GLU A 30 -11.17 -7.14 1.07
C GLU A 30 -9.99 -6.23 0.73
N VAL A 31 -10.02 -5.56 -0.44
CA VAL A 31 -9.00 -4.57 -0.81
C VAL A 31 -8.96 -3.43 0.20
N MET A 32 -10.12 -2.94 0.63
CA MET A 32 -10.20 -1.88 1.65
C MET A 32 -9.62 -2.31 3.00
N ARG A 33 -9.93 -3.54 3.46
CA ARG A 33 -9.34 -4.08 4.70
C ARG A 33 -7.81 -4.08 4.64
N LYS A 34 -7.23 -4.55 3.53
CA LYS A 34 -5.77 -4.56 3.33
C LYS A 34 -5.18 -3.16 3.34
N ARG A 35 -5.82 -2.20 2.65
CA ARG A 35 -5.38 -0.79 2.64
C ARG A 35 -5.41 -0.16 4.02
N ILE A 36 -6.49 -0.37 4.77
CA ILE A 36 -6.63 0.17 6.12
C ILE A 36 -5.56 -0.41 7.05
N ALA A 37 -5.31 -1.72 6.99
CA ALA A 37 -4.26 -2.36 7.79
C ALA A 37 -2.88 -1.78 7.48
N GLN A 38 -2.53 -1.63 6.19
CA GLN A 38 -1.27 -1.03 5.78
C GLN A 38 -1.14 0.43 6.24
N ARG A 39 -2.21 1.22 6.11
CA ARG A 39 -2.22 2.62 6.55
C ARG A 39 -1.98 2.72 8.06
N ARG A 40 -2.69 1.91 8.85
CA ARG A 40 -2.52 1.86 10.31
C ARG A 40 -1.09 1.50 10.71
N MET A 41 -0.48 0.50 10.07
CA MET A 41 0.92 0.15 10.37
C MET A 41 1.89 1.32 10.13
N VAL A 42 1.68 2.11 9.08
CA VAL A 42 2.51 3.27 8.78
C VAL A 42 2.26 4.41 9.77
N GLU A 43 1.00 4.66 10.12
CA GLU A 43 0.60 5.66 11.13
C GLU A 43 1.17 5.31 12.51
N GLU A 44 0.99 4.07 12.97
CA GLU A 44 1.54 3.59 14.24
C GLU A 44 3.07 3.69 14.29
N ALA A 45 3.76 3.29 13.21
CA ALA A 45 5.21 3.44 13.12
C ALA A 45 5.65 4.92 13.18
N ARG A 46 4.89 5.81 12.55
CA ARG A 46 5.14 7.26 12.57
C ARG A 46 4.90 7.85 13.96
N ASP A 47 3.83 7.44 14.64
CA ASP A 47 3.50 7.91 15.99
C ASP A 47 4.55 7.44 17.01
N LEU A 48 5.00 6.19 16.92
CA LEU A 48 6.09 5.67 17.74
C LEU A 48 7.39 6.46 17.53
N LYS A 49 7.69 6.87 16.29
CA LYS A 49 8.87 7.70 15.99
C LYS A 49 8.75 9.09 16.62
N TYR A 50 7.61 9.76 16.52
CA TYR A 50 7.43 11.05 17.20
C TYR A 50 7.46 10.93 18.72
N ALA A 51 6.83 9.89 19.29
CA ALA A 51 6.83 9.66 20.73
C ALA A 51 8.24 9.39 21.27
N SER A 52 9.13 8.79 20.46
CA SER A 52 10.53 8.52 20.86
C SER A 52 11.41 9.77 20.97
N GLY A 53 10.96 10.96 20.53
CA GLY A 53 11.72 12.20 20.62
C GLY A 53 12.99 12.26 19.76
N GLU A 54 13.25 11.23 18.97
CA GLU A 54 14.38 11.17 18.03
C GLU A 54 14.22 12.27 16.96
N PRO A 55 15.19 13.19 16.82
CA PRO A 55 15.15 14.18 15.76
C PRO A 55 15.19 13.43 14.42
N PHE A 56 14.20 13.72 13.56
CA PHE A 56 14.13 13.18 12.22
C PHE A 56 15.37 13.63 11.43
N ASP A 57 16.41 12.78 11.37
CA ASP A 57 17.63 13.06 10.60
C ASP A 57 17.28 13.07 9.11
N LYS A 58 17.13 14.30 8.57
CA LYS A 58 17.04 14.54 7.13
C LYS A 58 18.45 14.49 6.56
N ARG A 59 18.89 13.29 6.17
CA ARG A 59 19.98 13.13 5.21
C ARG A 59 19.44 12.77 3.85
#